data_AF-A0A1H2DR17-F1
#
_entry.id   AF-A0A1H2DR17-F1
#
_cell.length_a   1.000
_cell.length_b   1.000
_cell.length_c   1.000
_cell.angle_alpha   90.00
_cell.angle_beta   90.00
_cell.angle_gamma   90.00
#
_symmetry.space_group_name_H-M   'P 1'
#
loop_
_entity.id
_entity.type
_entity.pdbx_description
1 polymer ?
#
loop_
_entity_poly.entity_id
_entity_poly.type
_entity_poly.pdbx_seq_one_letter_code
_entity_poly.pdbx_strand_id
1 'polypeptide(L)'
;MSQNGSNSWNVSFAQISWLEKLLCNHGNSAKLTRHDDLVFEVDRKQQNDHLSIVCLNEYTMGLTAAHRVIHEFGKPSIIYIGGGWCGYTEQAKEFCLSEQIGLYVTNEMSGALWASQYWAYHQRDKDGNPIYHLSRERA
;
A
#
# COMPACT_ATOMS: atom_id res chain seq x y z
N MET A 1 -13.01 9.58 21.95
CA MET A 1 -13.67 8.28 21.71
C MET A 1 -13.37 7.90 20.29
N SER A 2 -12.43 6.98 20.06
CA SER A 2 -12.10 6.52 18.71
C SER A 2 -13.23 5.60 18.27
N GLN A 3 -14.08 6.06 17.33
CA GLN A 3 -14.99 5.13 16.68
C GLN A 3 -14.12 4.09 15.97
N ASN A 4 -14.29 2.82 16.34
CA ASN A 4 -13.79 1.73 15.51
C ASN A 4 -14.63 1.75 14.23
N GLY A 5 -14.22 2.58 13.28
CA GLY A 5 -14.91 2.80 12.03
C GLY A 5 -15.07 1.48 11.29
N SER A 6 -16.33 1.09 11.05
CA SER A 6 -16.63 0.03 10.11
C SER A 6 -16.24 0.53 8.72
N ASN A 7 -15.16 0.00 8.15
CA ASN A 7 -14.78 0.28 6.77
C ASN A 7 -15.38 -0.77 5.82
N SER A 8 -15.66 -0.38 4.58
CA SER A 8 -16.24 -1.24 3.53
C SER A 8 -15.31 -2.35 3.02
N TRP A 9 -14.09 -2.41 3.56
CA TRP A 9 -13.02 -3.34 3.20
C TRP A 9 -12.68 -4.33 4.32
N ASN A 10 -13.45 -4.32 5.41
CA ASN A 10 -13.28 -5.22 6.56
C ASN A 10 -11.83 -5.24 7.13
N VAL A 11 -11.10 -4.12 7.01
CA VAL A 11 -9.74 -3.98 7.51
C VAL A 11 -9.81 -3.86 9.03
N SER A 12 -9.11 -4.75 9.73
CA SER A 12 -9.10 -4.73 11.20
C SER A 12 -8.37 -3.51 11.75
N PHE A 13 -8.79 -3.01 12.92
CA PHE A 13 -8.09 -1.94 13.63
C PHE A 13 -6.61 -2.27 13.90
N ALA A 14 -6.29 -3.54 14.12
CA ALA A 14 -4.92 -3.98 14.33
C ALA A 14 -4.05 -3.73 13.08
N GLN A 15 -4.57 -3.99 11.89
CA GLN A 15 -3.86 -3.75 10.64
C GLN A 15 -3.68 -2.25 10.35
N ILE A 16 -4.73 -1.46 10.58
CA ILE A 16 -4.71 0.00 10.46
C ILE A 16 -3.65 0.59 11.41
N SER A 17 -3.71 0.20 12.70
CA SER A 17 -2.75 0.64 13.72
C SER A 17 -1.32 0.23 13.41
N TRP A 18 -1.13 -0.95 12.82
CA TRP A 18 0.19 -1.41 12.42
C TRP A 18 0.77 -0.52 11.32
N LEU A 19 -0.02 -0.21 10.28
CA LEU A 19 0.44 0.66 9.19
C LEU A 19 0.71 2.07 9.70
N GLU A 20 -0.19 2.62 10.53
CA GLU A 20 -0.01 3.93 11.15
C GLU A 20 1.32 4.02 11.92
N LYS A 21 1.64 3.00 12.72
CA LYS A 21 2.93 2.92 13.44
C LYS A 21 4.11 2.81 12.49
N LEU A 22 4.01 2.04 11.40
CA LEU A 22 5.06 1.96 10.40
C LEU A 22 5.33 3.33 9.78
N LEU A 23 4.28 4.01 9.32
CA LEU A 23 4.39 5.31 8.64
C LEU A 23 4.86 6.42 9.59
N CYS A 24 4.40 6.43 10.84
CA CYS A 24 4.78 7.43 11.83
C CYS A 24 6.25 7.30 12.27
N ASN A 25 6.74 6.05 12.44
CA ASN A 25 8.13 5.81 12.85
C ASN A 25 9.11 5.75 11.67
N HIS A 26 8.62 5.85 10.42
CA HIS A 26 9.49 5.77 9.26
C HIS A 26 10.39 7.00 9.16
N GLY A 27 11.71 6.79 8.96
CA GLY A 27 12.69 7.88 8.93
C GLY A 27 12.39 8.96 7.89
N ASN A 28 11.78 8.57 6.76
CA ASN A 28 11.40 9.49 5.68
C ASN A 28 10.03 10.17 5.87
N SER A 29 9.29 9.90 6.94
CA SER A 29 7.98 10.50 7.17
C SER A 29 8.12 11.81 7.95
N ALA A 30 7.59 12.91 7.42
CA ALA A 30 7.55 14.22 8.06
C ALA A 30 6.25 14.45 8.82
N LYS A 31 5.13 14.14 8.18
CA LYS A 31 3.79 14.34 8.70
C LYS A 31 2.90 13.20 8.23
N LEU A 32 2.03 12.76 9.12
CA LEU A 32 1.04 11.70 8.86
C LEU A 32 -0.34 12.21 9.26
N THR A 33 -1.30 12.10 8.36
CA THR A 33 -2.72 12.31 8.65
C THR A 33 -3.55 11.14 8.13
N ARG A 34 -4.69 10.86 8.75
CA ARG A 34 -5.59 9.77 8.36
C ARG A 34 -7.01 10.29 8.17
N HIS A 35 -7.68 9.86 7.11
CA HIS A 35 -9.09 10.11 6.86
C HIS A 35 -9.75 8.91 6.17
N ASP A 36 -11.08 8.94 6.01
CA ASP A 36 -11.90 7.86 5.40
C ASP A 36 -11.57 6.45 5.93
N ASP A 37 -11.18 6.41 7.20
CA ASP A 37 -10.63 5.30 7.97
C ASP A 37 -9.36 4.61 7.45
N LEU A 38 -9.22 4.45 6.14
CA LEU A 38 -8.21 3.64 5.48
C LEU A 38 -7.17 4.47 4.71
N VAL A 39 -7.41 5.76 4.52
CA VAL A 39 -6.54 6.62 3.74
C VAL A 39 -5.55 7.33 4.66
N PHE A 40 -4.27 7.12 4.39
CA PHE A 40 -3.16 7.76 5.08
C PHE A 40 -2.45 8.69 4.13
N GLU A 41 -2.31 9.93 4.56
CA GLU A 41 -1.61 10.98 3.83
C GLU A 41 -0.25 11.23 4.50
N VAL A 42 0.82 11.07 3.72
CA VAL A 42 2.20 11.09 4.19
C VAL A 42 3.02 12.13 3.44
N ASP A 43 3.57 13.08 4.17
CA ASP A 43 4.59 13.99 3.64
C ASP A 43 5.97 13.36 3.79
N ARG A 44 6.73 13.24 2.70
CA ARG A 44 8.08 12.65 2.73
C ARG A 44 9.17 13.71 2.88
N LYS A 45 10.14 13.47 3.78
CA LYS A 45 11.24 14.39 4.06
C LYS A 45 12.23 14.52 2.89
N GLN A 46 12.66 13.39 2.32
CA GLN A 46 13.74 13.38 1.34
C GLN A 46 13.29 13.82 -0.05
N GLN A 47 12.11 13.38 -0.49
CA GLN A 47 11.55 13.73 -1.78
C GLN A 47 10.78 15.06 -1.75
N ASN A 48 10.39 15.52 -0.56
CA ASN A 48 9.59 16.74 -0.36
C ASN A 48 8.28 16.71 -1.18
N ASP A 49 7.60 15.57 -1.16
CA ASP A 49 6.33 15.33 -1.82
C ASP A 49 5.31 14.69 -0.86
N HIS A 50 4.10 14.48 -1.38
CA HIS A 50 2.94 13.97 -0.66
C HIS A 50 2.47 12.66 -1.25
N LEU A 51 2.25 11.64 -0.41
CA LEU A 51 1.75 10.34 -0.81
C LEU A 51 0.44 10.00 -0.11
N SER A 52 -0.57 9.63 -0.92
CA SER A 52 -1.82 9.07 -0.45
C SER A 52 -1.75 7.54 -0.46
N ILE A 53 -2.03 6.91 0.67
CA ILE A 53 -1.81 5.48 0.91
C ILE A 53 -3.11 4.85 1.41
N VAL A 54 -3.69 3.94 0.63
CA VAL A 54 -4.89 3.20 1.00
C VAL A 54 -4.49 1.90 1.69
N CYS A 55 -4.95 1.73 2.93
CA CYS A 55 -4.71 0.55 3.75
C CYS A 55 -5.80 -0.49 3.56
N LEU A 56 -5.44 -1.63 2.97
CA LEU A 56 -6.28 -2.80 2.79
C LEU A 56 -5.71 -4.01 3.52
N ASN A 57 -6.50 -5.08 3.59
CA ASN A 57 -6.10 -6.37 4.15
C ASN A 57 -6.57 -7.52 3.25
N GLU A 58 -6.26 -7.39 1.96
CA GLU A 58 -6.67 -8.35 0.93
C GLU A 58 -5.65 -9.47 0.82
N TYR A 59 -6.07 -10.70 1.10
CA TYR A 59 -5.19 -11.87 0.96
C TYR A 59 -4.67 -12.03 -0.47
N THR A 60 -5.49 -11.70 -1.47
CA THR A 60 -5.08 -11.67 -2.87
C THR A 60 -5.71 -10.46 -3.57
N MET A 61 -4.88 -9.46 -3.87
CA MET A 61 -5.31 -8.26 -4.58
C MET A 61 -5.42 -8.53 -6.09
N GLY A 62 -6.66 -8.64 -6.57
CA GLY A 62 -6.99 -8.78 -7.99
C GLY A 62 -7.18 -7.44 -8.70
N LEU A 63 -7.22 -7.47 -10.04
CA LEU A 63 -7.42 -6.28 -10.87
C LEU A 63 -8.73 -5.55 -10.54
N THR A 64 -9.83 -6.30 -10.36
CA THR A 64 -11.14 -5.72 -10.01
C THR A 64 -11.09 -4.97 -8.68
N ALA A 65 -10.37 -5.50 -7.69
CA ALA A 65 -10.19 -4.83 -6.41
C ALA A 65 -9.38 -3.53 -6.56
N ALA A 66 -8.33 -3.52 -7.41
CA ALA A 66 -7.57 -2.31 -7.72
C ALA A 66 -8.43 -1.22 -8.36
N HIS A 67 -9.28 -1.59 -9.33
CA HIS A 67 -10.25 -0.64 -9.91
C HIS A 67 -11.24 -0.12 -8.87
N ARG A 68 -11.72 -0.97 -7.97
CA ARG A 68 -12.64 -0.57 -6.90
C ARG A 68 -12.00 0.45 -5.96
N VAL A 69 -10.73 0.28 -5.61
CA VAL A 69 -9.98 1.27 -4.82
C VAL A 69 -9.97 2.62 -5.52
N ILE A 70 -9.64 2.63 -6.81
CA ILE A 70 -9.57 3.88 -7.59
C ILE A 70 -10.94 4.57 -7.66
N HIS A 71 -12.00 3.78 -7.80
CA HIS A 71 -13.36 4.29 -7.84
C HIS A 71 -13.81 4.86 -6.49
N GLU A 72 -13.47 4.22 -5.37
CA GLU A 72 -13.91 4.64 -4.02
C GLU A 72 -13.07 5.79 -3.43
N PHE A 73 -11.75 5.78 -3.63
CA PHE A 73 -10.82 6.69 -2.98
C PHE A 73 -10.13 7.68 -3.94
N GLY A 74 -10.48 7.64 -5.23
CA GLY A 74 -9.70 8.32 -6.27
C GLY A 74 -8.39 7.58 -6.54
N LYS A 75 -7.45 8.20 -7.27
CA LYS A 75 -6.17 7.57 -7.62
C LYS A 75 -5.15 7.74 -6.49
N PRO A 76 -4.89 6.74 -5.63
CA PRO A 76 -3.91 6.86 -4.56
C PRO A 76 -2.48 6.75 -5.12
N SER A 77 -1.51 7.22 -4.34
CA SER A 77 -0.09 6.95 -4.64
C SER A 77 0.25 5.48 -4.38
N ILE A 78 -0.23 4.92 -3.26
CA ILE A 78 0.08 3.55 -2.86
C ILE A 78 -1.18 2.83 -2.39
N ILE A 79 -1.31 1.58 -2.84
CA ILE A 79 -2.22 0.58 -2.29
C ILE A 79 -1.39 -0.39 -1.45
N TYR A 80 -1.63 -0.37 -0.15
CA TYR A 80 -1.02 -1.26 0.82
C TYR A 80 -1.99 -2.41 1.12
N ILE A 81 -1.59 -3.66 0.87
CA ILE A 81 -2.50 -4.82 0.94
C ILE A 81 -2.25 -5.74 2.15
N GLY A 82 -1.50 -5.28 3.14
CA GLY A 82 -1.33 -6.02 4.40
C GLY A 82 0.02 -6.74 4.53
N GLY A 83 0.02 -7.80 5.34
CA GLY A 83 1.21 -8.53 5.77
C GLY A 83 1.84 -9.44 4.72
N GLY A 84 2.95 -10.09 5.07
CA GLY A 84 3.73 -10.94 4.14
C GLY A 84 3.01 -12.21 3.63
N TRP A 85 1.83 -12.53 4.16
CA TRP A 85 0.97 -13.62 3.66
C TRP A 85 0.00 -13.16 2.57
N CYS A 86 -0.13 -11.85 2.36
CA CYS A 86 -0.93 -11.28 1.28
C CYS A 86 -0.10 -11.29 -0.01
N GLY A 87 -0.79 -11.23 -1.13
CA GLY A 87 -0.17 -11.09 -2.44
C GLY A 87 -1.09 -10.39 -3.42
N TYR A 88 -0.58 -10.16 -4.62
CA TYR A 88 -1.33 -9.57 -5.71
C TYR A 88 -1.26 -10.46 -6.94
N THR A 89 -2.24 -10.31 -7.82
CA THR A 89 -2.19 -10.91 -9.16
C THR A 89 -1.20 -10.15 -10.04
N GLU A 90 -0.67 -10.81 -11.06
CA GLU A 90 0.21 -10.17 -12.04
C GLU A 90 -0.51 -9.02 -12.75
N GLN A 91 -1.77 -9.23 -13.16
CA GLN A 91 -2.58 -8.21 -13.82
C GLN A 91 -2.80 -6.99 -12.92
N ALA A 92 -3.04 -7.18 -11.62
CA ALA A 92 -3.17 -6.07 -10.69
C ALA A 92 -1.87 -5.26 -10.56
N LYS A 93 -0.72 -5.93 -10.51
CA LYS A 93 0.59 -5.26 -10.42
C LYS A 93 0.91 -4.48 -11.69
N GLU A 94 0.68 -5.07 -12.85
CA GLU A 94 0.89 -4.40 -14.15
C GLU A 94 -0.02 -3.19 -14.32
N PHE A 95 -1.31 -3.34 -13.97
CA PHE A 95 -2.26 -2.24 -13.99
C PHE A 95 -1.82 -1.09 -13.08
N CYS A 96 -1.52 -1.39 -11.81
CA CYS A 96 -1.05 -0.38 -10.87
C CYS A 96 0.24 0.30 -11.35
N LEU A 97 1.19 -0.46 -11.91
CA LEU A 97 2.42 0.11 -12.48
C LEU A 97 2.13 1.07 -13.64
N SER A 98 1.22 0.70 -14.55
CA SER A 98 0.80 1.55 -15.68
C SER A 98 0.13 2.85 -15.22
N GLU A 99 -0.59 2.78 -14.09
CA GLU A 99 -1.23 3.92 -13.46
C GLU A 99 -0.31 4.68 -12.50
N GLN A 100 0.97 4.31 -12.36
CA GLN A 100 1.89 4.90 -11.38
C GLN A 100 1.38 4.82 -9.93
N ILE A 101 0.71 3.70 -9.61
CA ILE A 101 0.25 3.34 -8.27
C ILE A 101 1.17 2.26 -7.72
N GLY A 102 1.74 2.49 -6.53
CA GLY A 102 2.51 1.46 -5.83
C GLY A 102 1.59 0.39 -5.25
N LEU A 103 1.77 -0.88 -5.60
CA LEU A 103 1.04 -1.99 -5.00
C LEU A 103 1.99 -2.84 -4.16
N TYR A 104 1.81 -2.81 -2.82
CA TYR A 104 2.79 -3.32 -1.87
C TYR A 104 2.20 -4.11 -0.71
N VAL A 105 2.93 -5.15 -0.33
CA VAL A 105 2.82 -5.76 1.01
C VAL A 105 3.76 -5.04 2.00
N THR A 106 3.60 -5.35 3.29
CA THR A 106 4.47 -4.89 4.40
C THR A 106 5.96 -4.87 4.06
N ASN A 107 6.47 -5.96 3.46
CA ASN A 107 7.90 -6.12 3.23
C ASN A 107 8.46 -5.13 2.19
N GLU A 108 7.63 -4.72 1.24
CA GLU A 108 8.01 -3.76 0.19
C GLU A 108 7.81 -2.31 0.65
N MET A 109 6.82 -2.09 1.53
CA MET A 109 6.33 -0.76 1.90
C MET A 109 7.42 0.21 2.41
N SER A 110 8.28 -0.27 3.30
CA SER A 110 9.35 0.56 3.90
C SER A 110 10.35 1.05 2.84
N GLY A 111 10.74 0.18 1.91
CA GLY A 111 11.65 0.57 0.82
C GLY A 111 10.99 1.50 -0.20
N ALA A 112 9.71 1.27 -0.50
CA ALA A 112 8.94 2.13 -1.42
C ALA A 112 8.86 3.58 -0.93
N LEU A 113 8.78 3.81 0.38
CA LEU A 113 8.76 5.16 0.95
C LEU A 113 10.06 5.94 0.70
N TRP A 114 11.20 5.27 0.51
CA TRP A 114 12.47 5.90 0.15
C TRP A 114 12.67 6.06 -1.35
N ALA A 115 11.87 5.39 -2.19
CA ALA A 115 12.02 5.43 -3.63
C ALA A 115 11.42 6.70 -4.23
N SER A 116 12.17 7.41 -5.08
CA SER A 116 11.63 8.56 -5.82
C SER A 116 10.51 8.13 -6.77
N GLN A 117 10.69 7.03 -7.49
CA GLN A 117 9.62 6.36 -8.25
C GLN A 117 8.93 5.33 -7.36
N TYR A 118 8.18 5.81 -6.37
CA TYR A 118 7.56 4.96 -5.35
C TYR A 118 6.64 3.91 -5.93
N TRP A 119 6.09 4.08 -7.14
CA TRP A 119 5.16 3.14 -7.77
C TRP A 119 5.86 1.95 -8.46
N ALA A 120 7.13 2.12 -8.84
CA ALA A 120 7.92 1.14 -9.55
C ALA A 120 8.96 0.45 -8.64
N TYR A 121 8.86 0.64 -7.32
CA TYR A 121 9.76 0.00 -6.38
C TYR A 121 9.53 -1.51 -6.35
N HIS A 122 10.62 -2.25 -6.26
CA HIS A 122 10.62 -3.68 -6.02
C HIS A 122 11.66 -3.99 -4.94
N GLN A 123 11.28 -4.82 -3.96
CA GLN A 123 12.28 -5.45 -3.12
C GLN A 123 13.15 -6.35 -4.00
N ARG A 124 14.45 -6.34 -3.77
CA ARG A 124 15.40 -7.18 -4.51
C ARG A 124 15.97 -8.28 -3.62
N ASP A 125 16.23 -9.44 -4.20
CA ASP A 125 16.95 -10.52 -3.55
C ASP A 125 18.46 -10.21 -3.42
N LYS A 126 19.23 -11.18 -2.91
CA LYS A 126 20.68 -11.03 -2.74
C LYS A 126 21.44 -10.89 -4.06
N ASP A 127 20.86 -11.38 -5.15
CA ASP A 127 21.42 -11.36 -6.50
C ASP A 127 20.95 -10.12 -7.29
N GLY A 128 20.07 -9.30 -6.70
CA GLY A 128 19.56 -8.07 -7.29
C GLY A 128 18.29 -8.24 -8.12
N ASN A 129 17.68 -9.44 -8.16
CA ASN A 129 16.45 -9.69 -8.89
C ASN A 129 15.23 -9.18 -8.13
N PRO A 130 14.21 -8.64 -8.82
CA PRO A 130 12.96 -8.21 -8.17
C PRO A 130 12.21 -9.41 -7.57
N ILE A 131 11.78 -9.24 -6.33
CA ILE A 131 10.89 -10.18 -5.63
C ILE A 131 9.46 -9.73 -5.90
N TYR A 132 8.62 -10.68 -6.34
CA TYR A 132 7.19 -10.45 -6.53
C TYR A 132 6.38 -11.26 -5.52
N HIS A 133 5.37 -10.63 -4.94
CA HIS A 133 4.41 -11.28 -4.04
C HIS A 133 3.18 -11.76 -4.81
N LEU A 134 3.41 -12.60 -5.84
CA LEU A 134 2.33 -13.10 -6.69
C LEU A 134 1.51 -14.15 -5.95
N SER A 135 0.20 -13.92 -5.85
CA SER A 135 -0.76 -14.93 -5.44
C SER A 135 -1.47 -15.49 -6.67
N ARG A 136 -1.63 -16.81 -6.72
CA ARG A 136 -2.44 -17.45 -7.77
C ARG A 136 -3.91 -17.22 -7.42
N GLU A 137 -4.70 -16.67 -8.34
CA GLU A 137 -6.15 -16.74 -8.23
C GLU A 137 -6.53 -18.22 -8.08
N ARG A 138 -7.28 -18.55 -7.02
CA ARG A 138 -7.96 -19.84 -6.98
C ARG A 138 -9.06 -19.77 -8.03
N ALA A 139 -8.86 -20.51 -9.12
CA ALA A 139 -9.89 -20.78 -10.13
C ALA A 139 -11.13 -21.42 -9.49
#